data_AF-A0A2E5KP83-F1
#
_entry.id   AF-A0A2E5KP83-F1
#
_cell.length_a   1.000
_cell.length_b   1.000
_cell.length_c   1.000
_cell.angle_alpha   90.00
_cell.angle_beta   90.00
_cell.angle_gamma   90.00
#
_symmetry.space_group_name_H-M   'P 1'
#
loop_
_entity.id
_entity.type
_entity.pdbx_description
1 polymer ?
#
loop_
_entity_poly.entity_id
_entity_poly.type
_entity_poly.pdbx_seq_one_letter_code
_entity_poly.pdbx_strand_id
1 'polypeptide(L)' 'MIDTVNRWLKAVTELALVVVALGVILQILFPGALVFINADVAGNLISLVDKFSGAGLIGVIAAAIIFYLLQRR' A
#
# COMPACT_ATOMS: atom_id res chain seq x y z
N MET A 1 1.51 -23.08 15.94
CA MET A 1 0.68 -22.91 14.71
C MET A 1 0.40 -21.44 14.42
N ILE A 2 -0.07 -20.66 15.40
CA ILE A 2 -0.27 -19.20 15.26
C ILE A 2 1.01 -18.48 14.82
N ASP A 3 2.18 -18.88 15.34
CA ASP A 3 3.47 -18.28 14.96
C ASP A 3 3.87 -18.53 13.51
N THR A 4 3.41 -19.64 12.94
CA THR A 4 3.64 -19.99 11.53
C THR A 4 2.75 -19.15 10.64
N VAL A 5 1.48 -19.00 11.01
CA VAL A 5 0.51 -18.14 10.29
C VAL A 5 0.96 -16.68 10.34
N ASN A 6 1.37 -16.17 11.50
CA ASN A 6 1.88 -14.82 11.65
C ASN A 6 3.11 -14.57 10.77
N ARG A 7 4.05 -15.53 10.72
CA ARG A 7 5.22 -15.42 9.83
C ARG A 7 4.84 -15.39 8.36
N TRP A 8 3.90 -16.23 7.94
CA TRP A 8 3.43 -16.27 6.56
C TRP A 8 2.72 -14.97 6.16
N LEU A 9 1.83 -14.44 7.00
CA LEU A 9 1.14 -13.17 6.77
C LEU A 9 2.12 -11.99 6.66
N LYS A 10 3.15 -11.95 7.51
CA LYS A 10 4.22 -10.95 7.43
C LYS A 10 4.96 -11.03 6.09
N ALA A 11 5.38 -12.22 5.66
CA ALA A 11 6.09 -12.42 4.41
C ALA A 11 5.25 -12.03 3.17
N VAL A 12 3.97 -12.40 3.16
CA VAL A 12 3.05 -12.02 2.06
C VAL A 12 2.84 -10.51 2.01
N THR A 13 2.70 -9.86 3.17
CA THR A 13 2.56 -8.40 3.25
C THR A 13 3.81 -7.70 2.73
N GLU A 14 4.99 -8.19 3.07
CA GLU A 14 6.27 -7.68 2.56
C GLU A 14 6.38 -7.79 1.04
N LEU A 15 6.07 -8.97 0.49
CA LEU A 15 6.02 -9.17 -0.95
C LEU A 15 5.02 -8.24 -1.63
N ALA A 16 3.82 -8.10 -1.07
CA ALA A 16 2.79 -7.22 -1.62
C ALA A 16 3.26 -5.75 -1.65
N LEU A 17 3.93 -5.27 -0.59
CA LEU A 17 4.47 -3.91 -0.55
C LEU A 17 5.55 -3.67 -1.62
N VAL A 18 6.43 -4.65 -1.85
CA VAL A 18 7.42 -4.57 -2.93
C VAL A 18 6.75 -4.53 -4.30
N VAL A 19 5.72 -5.34 -4.52
CA VAL A 19 4.94 -5.34 -5.78
C VAL A 19 4.25 -4.01 -6.00
N VAL A 20 3.65 -3.41 -4.96
CA VAL A 20 3.05 -2.07 -5.03
C VAL A 20 4.11 -1.02 -5.39
N ALA A 21 5.26 -1.02 -4.71
CA ALA A 21 6.34 -0.09 -4.99
C ALA A 21 6.84 -0.20 -6.44
N LEU A 22 7.03 -1.43 -6.94
CA LEU A 22 7.38 -1.67 -8.35
C LEU A 22 6.30 -1.15 -9.30
N GLY A 23 5.03 -1.42 -9.01
CA GLY A 23 3.91 -0.96 -9.84
C GLY A 23 3.86 0.57 -9.96
N VAL A 24 4.06 1.28 -8.85
CA VAL A 24 4.13 2.75 -8.83
C VAL A 24 5.29 3.27 -9.66
N ILE A 25 6.50 2.72 -9.45
CA ILE A 25 7.69 3.14 -10.19
C ILE A 25 7.49 2.94 -11.70
N LEU A 26 6.99 1.77 -12.11
CA LEU A 26 6.73 1.46 -13.51
C LEU A 26 5.73 2.43 -14.14
N GLN A 27 4.65 2.77 -13.45
CA GLN A 27 3.65 3.71 -13.98
C GLN A 27 4.16 5.15 -14.06
N ILE A 28 5.02 5.57 -13.13
CA ILE A 28 5.63 6.90 -13.16
C ILE A 28 6.61 7.02 -14.34
N LEU A 29 7.44 6.00 -14.55
CA LEU A 29 8.45 6.00 -15.63
C LEU A 29 7.82 5.78 -17.01
N PHE A 30 6.78 4.95 -17.07
CA PHE A 30 6.13 4.54 -18.30
C PHE A 30 4.60 4.66 -18.13
N PRO A 31 4.01 5.82 -18.44
CA PRO A 31 2.57 6.00 -18.39
C PRO A 31 1.87 4.94 -19.25
N GLY A 32 0.94 4.19 -18.66
CA GLY A 32 0.24 3.08 -19.32
C GLY A 32 0.93 1.72 -19.26
N ALA A 33 2.08 1.57 -18.57
CA ALA A 33 2.79 0.30 -18.48
C ALA A 33 1.95 -0.86 -17.96
N LEU A 34 0.98 -0.63 -17.07
CA LEU A 34 0.15 -1.68 -16.47
C LEU A 34 -1.23 -1.83 -17.11
N VAL A 35 -1.48 -1.20 -18.28
CA VAL A 35 -2.77 -1.26 -18.98
C VAL A 35 -3.12 -2.70 -19.39
N PHE A 36 -2.14 -3.54 -19.67
CA PHE A 36 -2.35 -4.94 -20.07
C PHE A 36 -3.00 -5.81 -18.98
N ILE A 37 -2.91 -5.40 -17.71
CA ILE A 37 -3.58 -6.04 -16.56
C ILE A 37 -4.71 -5.16 -15.99
N ASN A 38 -5.08 -4.07 -16.67
CA ASN A 38 -6.05 -3.07 -16.19
C ASN A 38 -5.77 -2.61 -14.75
N ALA A 39 -4.50 -2.45 -14.40
CA ALA A 39 -4.11 -2.04 -13.05
C ALA A 39 -3.70 -0.57 -13.02
N ASP A 40 -4.23 0.16 -12.02
CA ASP A 40 -3.82 1.52 -11.70
C ASP A 40 -3.28 1.67 -10.28
N VAL A 41 -1.99 1.35 -10.06
CA VAL A 41 -1.41 1.27 -8.71
C VAL A 41 -1.21 2.66 -8.11
N ALA A 42 -0.61 3.59 -8.86
CA ALA A 42 -0.37 4.96 -8.44
C ALA A 42 -1.69 5.70 -8.23
N GLY A 43 -2.66 5.57 -9.15
CA GLY A 43 -3.98 6.19 -8.96
C GLY A 43 -4.73 5.64 -7.74
N ASN A 44 -4.67 4.33 -7.50
CA ASN A 44 -5.25 3.73 -6.29
C ASN A 44 -4.61 4.24 -4.99
N LEU A 45 -3.28 4.44 -4.99
CA LEU A 45 -2.58 5.04 -3.83
C LEU A 45 -2.97 6.50 -3.62
N ILE A 46 -3.02 7.30 -4.68
CA ILE A 46 -3.45 8.70 -4.60
C ILE A 46 -4.88 8.79 -4.05
N SER A 47 -5.79 7.96 -4.57
CA SER A 47 -7.17 7.90 -4.07
C SER A 47 -7.25 7.52 -2.58
N LEU A 48 -6.37 6.64 -2.11
CA LEU A 48 -6.30 6.29 -0.69
C LEU A 48 -5.79 7.47 0.16
N VAL A 49 -4.76 8.18 -0.32
CA VAL A 49 -4.23 9.38 0.35
C VAL A 49 -5.27 10.50 0.39
N ASP A 50 -6.03 10.71 -0.68
CA ASP A 50 -7.11 11.69 -0.75
C ASP A 50 -8.22 11.39 0.25
N LYS A 51 -8.53 10.11 0.51
CA LYS A 51 -9.48 9.72 1.56
C LYS A 51 -8.97 10.09 2.95
N PHE A 52 -7.67 9.93 3.22
CA PHE A 52 -7.09 10.38 4.48
C PHE A 52 -7.05 11.91 4.60
N SER A 53 -6.72 12.63 3.52
CA SER A 53 -6.68 14.10 3.56
C SER A 53 -8.08 14.71 3.74
N GLY A 54 -9.08 14.16 3.04
CA GLY A 54 -10.48 14.61 3.12
C GLY A 54 -11.14 14.37 4.49
N ALA A 55 -10.63 13.42 5.28
CA ALA A 55 -11.12 13.14 6.64
C ALA A 55 -10.53 14.09 7.71
N GLY A 56 -9.63 15.00 7.35
CA GLY A 56 -9.01 15.96 8.28
C GLY A 56 -8.22 15.27 9.41
N LEU A 57 -8.45 15.69 10.66
CA LEU A 57 -7.72 15.14 11.82
C LEU A 57 -7.91 13.62 11.98
N ILE A 58 -9.11 13.11 11.67
CA ILE A 58 -9.42 11.68 11.77
C ILE A 58 -8.57 10.88 10.78
N GLY A 59 -8.36 11.41 9.58
CA GLY A 59 -7.53 10.77 8.57
C GLY A 59 -6.06 10.70 8.97
N VAL A 60 -5.54 11.75 9.61
CA VAL A 60 -4.17 11.76 10.16
C VAL A 60 -4.01 10.72 11.28
N ILE A 61 -4.99 10.62 12.19
CA ILE A 61 -4.98 9.61 13.25
C ILE A 61 -5.02 8.20 12.65
N ALA A 62 -5.87 7.95 11.65
CA ALA A 62 -5.95 6.66 10.98
C ALA A 62 -4.61 6.29 10.31
N ALA A 63 -3.99 7.22 9.59
CA ALA A 63 -2.68 7.02 8.99
C ALA A 63 -1.59 6.74 10.04
N ALA A 64 -1.61 7.45 11.17
CA ALA A 64 -0.66 7.25 12.27
C ALA A 64 -0.80 5.86 12.92
N ILE A 65 -2.03 5.38 13.11
CA ILE A 65 -2.27 4.02 13.63
C ILE A 65 -1.74 2.97 12.66
N ILE A 66 -2.02 3.10 11.37
CA ILE A 66 -1.52 2.17 10.34
C ILE A 66 0.01 2.17 10.32
N PHE A 67 0.62 3.36 10.32
CA PHE A 67 2.07 3.51 10.35
C PHE A 67 2.69 2.85 11.59
N TYR A 68 2.10 3.07 12.77
CA TYR A 68 2.54 2.46 14.02
C TYR A 68 2.46 0.93 13.97
N LEU A 69 1.37 0.37 13.45
CA LEU A 69 1.21 -1.09 13.29
C LEU A 69 2.21 -1.68 12.30
N LEU A 70 2.48 -0.98 11.19
CA LEU A 70 3.46 -1.40 10.20
C LEU A 70 4.90 -1.32 10.70
N GLN A 71 5.21 -0.38 11.61
CA GLN A 71 6.53 -0.23 12.19
C GLN A 71 6.78 -1.17 13.37
N ARG A 72 5.72 -1.64 14.04
CA ARG A 72 5.79 -2.63 15.13
C ARG A 72 6.12 -4.05 14.64
N ARG A 73 6.91 -4.18 13.56
CA ARG A 73 7.32 -5.46 12.97
C ARG A 73 8.11 -6.33 13.94
#